data_AF-A0A6P2EG13-F1
#
_entry.id   AF-A0A6P2EG13-F1
#
_cell.length_a   1.000
_cell.length_b   1.000
_cell.length_c   1.000
_cell.angle_alpha   90.00
_cell.angle_beta   90.00
_cell.angle_gamma   90.00
#
_symmetry.space_group_name_H-M   'P 1'
#
loop_
_entity.id
_entity.type
_entity.pdbx_description
1 polymer ?
#
loop_
_entity_poly.entity_id
_entity_poly.type
_entity_poly.pdbx_seq_one_letter_code
_entity_poly.pdbx_strand_id
1 'polypeptide(L)' 'MTKKIQLNDEQWRTLEALREALSKRRPTHSIKVSTRLRSNGLVTTDREGTSVLTDQGLRRLNQGR' A
#
# COMPACT_ATOMS: atom_id res chain seq x y z
N MET A 1 13.89 13.47 -8.75
CA MET A 1 12.56 13.87 -9.25
C MET A 1 11.52 12.87 -8.74
N THR A 2 10.88 13.17 -7.61
CA THR A 2 9.87 12.30 -7.00
C THR A 2 8.60 12.39 -7.85
N LYS A 3 8.38 11.40 -8.73
CA LYS A 3 7.17 11.32 -9.54
C LYS A 3 5.96 11.30 -8.60
N LYS A 4 5.16 12.37 -8.60
CA LYS A 4 3.88 12.42 -7.88
C LYS A 4 2.95 11.40 -8.54
N ILE A 5 2.92 10.18 -8.03
CA ILE A 5 1.93 9.21 -8.47
C ILE A 5 0.55 9.67 -8.01
N GLN A 6 -0.34 9.89 -8.98
CA GLN A 6 -1.77 9.97 -8.72
C GLN A 6 -2.29 8.55 -8.52
N LEU A 7 -2.86 8.32 -7.34
CA LEU A 7 -3.51 7.07 -7.00
C LEU A 7 -5.00 7.21 -7.36
N ASN A 8 -5.55 6.20 -8.02
CA ASN A 8 -6.99 6.11 -8.20
C ASN A 8 -7.67 5.65 -6.90
N ASP A 9 -9.00 5.73 -6.85
CA ASP A 9 -9.77 5.34 -5.65
C ASP A 9 -9.52 3.89 -5.23
N GLU A 10 -9.37 2.97 -6.18
CA GLU A 10 -9.08 1.55 -5.88
C GLU A 10 -7.69 1.36 -5.23
N GLN A 11 -6.68 2.04 -5.77
CA GLN A 11 -5.32 2.01 -5.23
C GLN A 11 -5.27 2.66 -3.85
N TRP A 12 -5.97 3.78 -3.67
CA TRP A 12 -6.08 4.46 -2.38
C TRP A 12 -6.74 3.55 -1.33
N ARG A 13 -7.89 2.95 -1.67
CA ARG A 13 -8.58 1.97 -0.80
C ARG A 13 -7.70 0.77 -0.47
N THR A 14 -6.87 0.31 -1.41
CA THR A 14 -5.92 -0.78 -1.16
C THR A 14 -4.88 -0.39 -0.11
N LEU A 15 -4.35 0.84 -0.18
CA LEU A 15 -3.42 1.34 0.84
C LEU A 15 -4.09 1.47 2.21
N GLU A 16 -5.32 2.01 2.26
CA GLU A 16 -6.08 2.10 3.51
C GLU A 16 -6.39 0.73 4.12
N ALA A 17 -6.79 -0.24 3.30
CA ALA A 17 -7.04 -1.61 3.74
C ALA A 17 -5.77 -2.28 4.29
N LEU A 18 -4.60 -2.04 3.67
CA LEU A 18 -3.32 -2.54 4.18
C LEU A 18 -2.98 -1.90 5.54
N ARG A 19 -3.18 -0.58 5.70
CA ARG A 19 -2.97 0.11 6.98
C ARG A 19 -3.89 -0.46 8.07
N GLU A 20 -5.17 -0.64 7.75
CA GLU A 20 -6.14 -1.18 8.69
C GLU A 20 -5.81 -2.62 9.07
N ALA A 21 -5.43 -3.46 8.10
CA ALA A 21 -5.04 -4.83 8.35
C ALA A 21 -3.78 -4.91 9.23
N LEU A 22 -2.77 -4.07 8.98
CA LEU A 22 -1.59 -3.95 9.85
C LEU A 22 -1.98 -3.54 11.27
N SER A 23 -2.85 -2.53 11.42
CA SER A 23 -3.35 -2.09 12.74
C SER A 23 -4.13 -3.18 13.47
N LYS A 24 -4.88 -4.00 12.75
CA LYS A 24 -5.66 -5.12 13.30
C LYS A 24 -4.88 -6.44 13.35
N ARG A 25 -3.59 -6.43 12.99
CA ARG A 25 -2.73 -7.63 12.81
C ARG A 25 -3.40 -8.72 11.98
N ARG A 26 -4.19 -8.31 10.99
CA ARG A 26 -4.87 -9.23 10.06
C ARG A 26 -3.93 -9.61 8.93
N PRO A 27 -4.01 -10.86 8.46
CA PRO A 27 -3.29 -11.25 7.28
C PRO A 27 -3.70 -10.42 6.07
N THR A 28 -2.71 -9.97 5.29
CA THR A 28 -2.91 -9.17 4.08
C THR A 28 -2.77 -10.00 2.80
N HIS A 29 -2.62 -11.33 2.91
CA HIS A 29 -2.48 -12.23 1.77
C HIS A 29 -3.69 -12.18 0.80
N SER A 30 -4.89 -11.88 1.32
CA SER A 30 -6.10 -11.72 0.50
C SER A 30 -6.24 -10.34 -0.13
N ILE A 31 -5.40 -9.36 0.26
CA ILE A 31 -5.47 -8.01 -0.27
C ILE A 31 -4.76 -7.97 -1.62
N LYS A 32 -5.54 -7.78 -2.69
CA LYS A 32 -5.00 -7.70 -4.05
C LYS A 32 -4.26 -6.38 -4.27
N VAL A 33 -2.94 -6.41 -4.18
CA VAL A 33 -2.11 -5.23 -4.41
C VAL A 33 -1.82 -5.03 -5.89
N SER A 34 -2.20 -3.87 -6.43
CA SER A 34 -1.89 -3.52 -7.80
C SER A 34 -0.38 -3.45 -8.03
N THR A 35 0.09 -3.98 -9.17
CA THR A 35 1.51 -3.92 -9.58
C THR A 35 2.05 -2.49 -9.60
N ARG A 36 1.19 -1.50 -9.88
CA ARG A 36 1.55 -0.07 -9.84
C ARG A 36 1.96 0.39 -8.43
N LEU A 37 1.27 -0.04 -7.37
CA LEU A 37 1.62 0.30 -5.99
C LEU A 37 3.01 -0.25 -5.62
N ARG A 38 3.29 -1.50 -6.00
CA ARG A 38 4.60 -2.13 -5.83
C ARG A 38 5.69 -1.45 -6.66
N SER A 39 5.42 -1.17 -7.93
CA SER A 39 6.38 -0.52 -8.85
C SER A 39 6.73 0.91 -8.45
N ASN A 40 5.85 1.58 -7.68
CA ASN A 40 6.09 2.92 -7.15
C ASN A 40 6.65 2.89 -5.72
N GLY A 41 6.98 1.71 -5.20
CA GLY A 41 7.57 1.55 -3.87
C GLY A 41 6.62 1.89 -2.73
N LEU A 42 5.30 1.91 -2.94
CA LEU A 42 4.31 2.22 -1.90
C LEU A 42 3.94 1.00 -1.05
N VAL A 43 4.05 -0.19 -1.64
CA VAL A 43 3.75 -1.47 -1.01
C VAL A 43 4.88 -2.44 -1.34
N THR A 44 5.27 -3.23 -0.35
CA THR A 44 6.18 -4.37 -0.55
C THR A 44 5.49 -5.66 -0.15
N THR A 45 6.03 -6.79 -0.59
CA THR A 45 5.53 -8.12 -0.23
C THR A 45 6.67 -8.86 0.46
N ASP A 46 6.42 -9.38 1.65
CA ASP A 46 7.38 -10.21 2.37
C ASP A 46 7.52 -11.61 1.75
N ARG A 47 8.52 -12.39 2.18
CA ARG A 47 8.76 -13.77 1.74
C ARG A 47 7.56 -14.69 1.98
N GLU A 48 6.73 -14.38 2.98
CA GLU A 48 5.49 -15.11 3.26
C GLU A 48 4.31 -14.73 2.33
N GLY A 49 4.52 -13.84 1.35
CA GLY A 49 3.46 -13.36 0.47
C GLY A 49 2.58 -12.26 1.11
N THR A 50 2.92 -11.82 2.32
CA THR A 50 2.21 -10.77 3.06
C THR A 50 2.54 -9.41 2.48
N SER A 51 1.52 -8.69 2.03
CA SER A 51 1.69 -7.33 1.51
C SER A 51 1.66 -6.30 2.64
N VAL A 52 2.64 -5.40 2.67
CA VAL A 52 2.77 -4.36 3.71
C VAL A 52 3.10 -3.00 3.10
N LEU A 53 2.62 -1.94 3.75
CA LEU A 53 2.94 -0.57 3.36
C LEU A 53 4.41 -0.28 3.65
N THR A 54 5.07 0.38 2.70
CA THR A 54 6.40 0.96 2.94
C THR A 54 6.27 2.32 3.63
N ASP A 55 7.39 2.88 4.11
CA ASP A 55 7.43 4.25 4.61
C ASP A 55 6.88 5.26 3.59
N GLN A 56 7.19 5.07 2.29
CA GLN A 56 6.66 5.92 1.22
C GLN A 56 5.14 5.78 1.06
N GLY A 57 4.61 4.57 1.11
CA GLY A 57 3.16 4.32 1.09
C GLY A 57 2.44 4.97 2.27
N LEU A 58 3.04 4.88 3.47
CA LEU A 58 2.52 5.47 4.69
C LEU A 58 2.53 7.01 4.63
N ARG A 59 3.64 7.60 4.18
CA ARG A 59 3.73 9.05 3.95
C ARG A 59 2.68 9.51 2.94
N ARG A 60 2.51 8.75 1.85
CA ARG A 60 1.52 9.10 0.82
C ARG A 60 0.08 9.03 1.34
N LEU A 61 -0.22 8.04 2.18
CA LEU A 61 -1.50 7.95 2.91
C LEU A 61 -1.73 9.14 3.84
N ASN A 62 -0.71 9.53 4.61
CA ASN A 62 -0.80 10.66 5.55
C ASN A 62 -0.88 12.03 4.85
N GLN A 63 -0.39 12.15 3.61
CA GLN A 63 -0.51 13.37 2.81
C GLN A 63 -1.90 13.59 2.20
N GLY A 64 -2.82 12.63 2.35
CA GLY A 64 -4.11 12.67 1.68
C GLY A 64 -4.00 12.39 0.17
N ARG A 65 -5.15 12.34 -0.50
CA ARG A 65 -5.25 11.99 -1.93
C ARG A 65 -4.52 12.99 -2.83
#